data_AF-A0A418LXP3-F1
#
_entry.id   AF-A0A418LXP3-F1
#
_cell.length_a   1.000
_cell.length_b   1.000
_cell.length_c   1.000
_cell.angle_alpha   90.00
_cell.angle_beta   90.00
_cell.angle_gamma   90.00
#
_symmetry.space_group_name_H-M   'P 1'
#
loop_
_entity.id
_entity.type
_entity.pdbx_description
1 polymer ?
#
loop_
_entity_poly.entity_id
_entity_poly.type
_entity_poly.pdbx_seq_one_letter_code
_entity_poly.pdbx_strand_id
1 'polypeptide(L)'
;MTKQLVKIGRLTGLMVIGLATVVQAQDSTRVASAGSGVGYGRLAIILSLLALIGVVLLWRRTLNAKAPARDTARSTDVNQSVIHELSDRLKVLEQERNQVKKRLDVVEASLEQLRQRTTVPQNQFREQAVRNEPVQDVTPRTTATAPTQPQPTPEPAPTPAVSQSQNRTRTAPAPTLPSRLFARTADVPGGFSVGSLTESPSRPMVFIITPTAPMQATFRVSDDPEAQRLALSDPYSYLSEACQYTSRPEPNSRIVTVLEGRLSLQGEIWVIVQKAEISFTA
;
A
#
# COMPACT_ATOMS: atom_id res chain seq x y z
N MET A 1 -45.28 -12.19 26.22
CA MET A 1 -45.71 -12.78 24.94
C MET A 1 -46.16 -11.66 24.01
N THR A 2 -45.26 -11.13 23.19
CA THR A 2 -45.56 -10.08 22.21
C THR A 2 -44.76 -10.36 20.95
N LYS A 3 -45.44 -10.87 19.92
CA LYS A 3 -44.87 -11.16 18.60
C LYS A 3 -44.78 -9.84 17.84
N GLN A 4 -43.57 -9.32 17.64
CA GLN A 4 -43.29 -8.20 16.75
C GLN A 4 -43.10 -8.74 15.32
N LEU A 5 -43.96 -8.28 14.43
CA LEU A 5 -44.07 -8.64 13.03
C LEU A 5 -43.08 -7.77 12.23
N VAL A 6 -41.93 -8.33 11.83
CA VAL A 6 -40.94 -7.59 11.04
C VAL A 6 -41.35 -7.60 9.57
N LYS A 7 -41.68 -6.41 9.08
CA LYS A 7 -42.09 -6.09 7.70
C LYS A 7 -40.85 -6.12 6.80
N ILE A 8 -40.75 -7.14 5.94
CA ILE A 8 -39.68 -7.28 4.94
C ILE A 8 -39.95 -6.30 3.80
N GLY A 9 -39.23 -5.17 3.81
CA GLY A 9 -39.13 -4.27 2.67
C GLY A 9 -38.14 -4.82 1.64
N ARG A 10 -38.65 -5.40 0.55
CA ARG A 10 -37.85 -5.67 -0.66
C ARG A 10 -37.63 -4.34 -1.40
N LEU A 11 -36.45 -3.74 -1.22
CA LEU A 11 -36.00 -2.64 -2.06
C LEU A 11 -35.17 -3.21 -3.20
N THR A 12 -35.83 -3.52 -4.31
CA THR A 12 -35.22 -3.85 -5.60
C THR A 12 -34.62 -2.56 -6.19
N GLY A 13 -33.35 -2.30 -5.89
CA GLY A 13 -32.57 -1.23 -6.51
C GLY A 13 -32.06 -1.67 -7.88
N LEU A 14 -32.86 -1.41 -8.92
CA LEU A 14 -32.50 -1.60 -10.31
C LEU A 14 -31.66 -0.39 -10.74
N MET A 15 -30.32 -0.49 -10.60
CA MET A 15 -29.41 0.52 -11.15
C MET A 15 -29.38 0.38 -12.68
N VAL A 16 -30.16 1.22 -13.35
CA VAL A 16 -30.01 1.54 -14.76
C VAL A 16 -28.78 2.44 -14.88
N ILE A 17 -27.64 1.87 -15.28
CA ILE A 17 -26.49 2.68 -15.72
C ILE A 17 -26.82 3.18 -17.13
N GLY A 18 -27.30 4.43 -17.19
CA GLY A 18 -27.44 5.16 -18.44
C GLY A 18 -26.07 5.50 -19.01
N LEU A 19 -25.72 4.89 -20.14
CA LEU A 19 -24.68 5.42 -21.03
C LEU A 19 -25.20 6.72 -21.64
N ALA A 20 -24.80 7.86 -21.09
CA ALA A 20 -24.91 9.15 -21.76
C ALA A 20 -23.67 9.33 -22.65
N THR A 21 -23.80 8.97 -23.93
CA THR A 21 -22.86 9.41 -24.96
C THR A 21 -23.04 10.91 -25.18
N VAL A 22 -22.12 11.71 -24.66
CA VAL A 22 -21.97 13.11 -25.10
C VAL A 22 -21.32 13.07 -26.49
N VAL A 23 -22.18 13.17 -27.51
CA VAL A 23 -21.79 13.52 -28.87
C VAL A 23 -21.61 15.04 -28.87
N GLN A 24 -20.37 15.48 -28.80
CA GLN A 24 -20.04 16.88 -29.01
C GLN A 24 -19.92 17.11 -30.51
N ALA A 25 -20.93 17.78 -31.05
CA ALA A 25 -20.94 18.29 -32.41
C ALA A 25 -19.85 19.35 -32.56
N GLN A 26 -18.95 19.17 -33.51
CA GLN A 26 -18.23 20.27 -34.14
C GLN A 26 -18.69 20.40 -35.57
N ASP A 27 -19.50 21.43 -35.78
CA ASP A 27 -19.70 22.10 -37.05
C ASP A 27 -18.37 22.61 -37.57
N SER A 28 -18.03 22.24 -38.81
CA SER A 28 -17.50 23.11 -39.87
C SER A 28 -16.57 22.34 -40.78
N THR A 29 -17.06 21.91 -41.93
CA THR A 29 -16.42 22.19 -43.23
C THR A 29 -17.34 21.78 -44.35
N ARG A 30 -18.04 22.78 -44.91
CA ARG A 30 -18.56 22.72 -46.27
C ARG A 30 -17.37 22.53 -47.21
N VAL A 31 -17.27 21.35 -47.82
CA VAL A 31 -16.64 21.21 -49.13
C VAL A 31 -17.58 20.37 -49.98
N ALA A 32 -18.11 21.01 -51.02
CA ALA A 32 -18.90 20.37 -52.04
C ALA A 32 -18.07 19.27 -52.73
N SER A 33 -18.58 18.04 -52.71
CA SER A 33 -18.12 16.97 -53.59
C SER A 33 -19.34 16.17 -54.02
N ALA A 34 -19.81 16.49 -55.22
CA ALA A 34 -20.75 15.64 -55.94
C ALA A 34 -20.01 14.35 -56.32
N GLY A 35 -20.34 13.24 -55.66
CA GLY A 35 -19.70 11.94 -55.89
C GLY A 35 -20.59 10.78 -55.45
N SER A 36 -21.32 10.23 -56.43
CA SER A 36 -21.92 8.87 -56.48
C SER A 36 -22.52 8.31 -55.18
N GLY A 37 -23.81 8.56 -54.97
CA GLY A 37 -24.65 8.01 -53.91
C GLY A 37 -25.06 6.55 -54.07
N VAL A 38 -24.11 5.64 -54.29
CA VAL A 38 -24.37 4.18 -54.33
C VAL A 38 -23.30 3.45 -53.52
N GLY A 39 -23.49 3.31 -52.21
CA GLY A 39 -22.57 2.48 -51.40
C GLY A 39 -22.95 2.33 -49.93
N TYR A 40 -23.46 3.37 -49.29
CA TYR A 40 -23.70 3.37 -47.84
C TYR A 40 -24.86 2.47 -47.40
N GLY A 41 -25.84 2.22 -48.26
CA GLY A 41 -26.94 1.31 -47.95
C GLY A 41 -26.48 -0.12 -47.68
N ARG A 42 -25.45 -0.61 -48.41
CA ARG A 42 -24.91 -1.97 -48.20
C ARG A 42 -24.07 -2.06 -46.93
N LEU A 43 -23.30 -1.01 -46.61
CA LEU A 43 -22.52 -0.96 -45.38
C LEU A 43 -23.40 -0.90 -44.12
N ALA A 44 -24.50 -0.15 -44.16
CA ALA A 44 -25.46 -0.09 -43.05
C ALA A 44 -26.08 -1.47 -42.74
N ILE A 45 -26.38 -2.27 -43.77
CA ILE A 45 -26.91 -3.63 -43.60
C ILE A 45 -25.88 -4.55 -42.95
N ILE A 46 -24.60 -4.47 -43.37
CA ILE A 46 -23.52 -5.29 -42.80
C ILE A 46 -23.28 -4.95 -41.32
N LEU A 47 -23.27 -3.65 -40.97
CA LEU A 47 -23.11 -3.21 -39.58
C LEU A 47 -24.29 -3.63 -38.69
N SER A 48 -25.52 -3.56 -39.21
CA SER A 48 -26.72 -4.05 -38.49
C SER A 48 -26.66 -5.55 -38.22
N LEU A 49 -26.21 -6.34 -39.20
CA LEU A 49 -26.01 -7.79 -39.03
C LEU A 49 -24.93 -8.13 -37.99
N LEU A 50 -23.81 -7.41 -37.98
CA LEU A 50 -22.73 -7.59 -37.00
C LEU A 50 -23.20 -7.28 -35.57
N ALA A 51 -23.98 -6.22 -35.38
CA ALA A 51 -24.54 -5.87 -34.07
C ALA A 51 -25.50 -6.97 -33.56
N LEU A 52 -26.34 -7.52 -34.45
CA LEU A 52 -27.27 -8.59 -34.10
C LEU A 52 -26.57 -9.90 -33.74
N ILE A 53 -25.50 -10.25 -34.47
CA ILE A 53 -24.64 -11.41 -34.13
C ILE A 53 -24.00 -11.22 -32.74
N GLY A 54 -23.54 -10.01 -32.42
CA GLY A 54 -22.99 -9.68 -31.10
C GLY A 54 -23.98 -9.93 -29.96
N VAL A 55 -25.23 -9.49 -30.10
CA VAL A 55 -26.29 -9.70 -29.10
C VAL A 55 -26.62 -11.19 -28.95
N VAL A 56 -26.70 -11.93 -30.06
CA VAL A 56 -26.96 -13.39 -30.03
C VAL A 56 -25.83 -14.15 -29.34
N LEU A 57 -24.56 -13.79 -29.59
CA LEU A 57 -23.42 -14.39 -28.91
C LEU A 57 -23.39 -14.08 -27.41
N LEU A 58 -23.76 -12.85 -27.02
CA LEU A 58 -23.87 -12.47 -25.62
C LEU A 58 -24.97 -13.28 -24.91
N TRP A 59 -26.13 -13.42 -25.54
CA TRP A 59 -27.24 -14.21 -25.01
C TRP A 59 -26.92 -15.71 -24.95
N ARG A 60 -26.22 -16.24 -25.96
CA ARG A 60 -25.78 -17.64 -25.93
C ARG A 60 -24.79 -17.90 -24.80
N ARG A 61 -23.93 -16.94 -24.48
CA ARG A 61 -23.00 -17.02 -23.35
C ARG A 61 -23.72 -16.98 -21.99
N THR A 62 -24.79 -16.18 -21.85
CA THR A 62 -25.60 -16.16 -20.62
C THR A 62 -26.44 -17.42 -20.44
N LEU A 63 -26.87 -18.06 -21.53
CA LEU A 63 -27.60 -19.33 -21.48
C LEU A 63 -26.69 -20.53 -21.17
N ASN A 64 -25.47 -20.56 -21.71
CA ASN A 64 -24.50 -21.63 -21.43
C ASN A 64 -23.87 -21.54 -20.03
N ALA A 65 -23.99 -20.41 -19.33
CA ALA A 65 -23.54 -20.26 -17.95
C ALA A 65 -24.43 -20.99 -16.91
N LYS A 66 -25.49 -21.68 -17.37
CA LYS A 66 -26.38 -22.50 -16.54
C LYS A 66 -26.24 -24.00 -16.80
N ALA A 67 -25.01 -24.50 -16.98
CA ALA A 67 -24.76 -25.93 -16.78
C ALA A 67 -24.62 -26.18 -15.26
N PRO A 68 -25.48 -27.01 -14.64
CA PRO A 68 -25.51 -27.19 -13.20
C PRO A 68 -24.32 -28.04 -12.73
N ALA A 69 -23.46 -27.45 -11.90
CA ALA A 69 -22.51 -28.16 -11.06
C ALA A 69 -23.28 -29.05 -10.08
N ARG A 70 -23.35 -30.36 -10.37
CA ARG A 70 -24.14 -31.34 -9.61
C ARG A 70 -23.44 -31.90 -8.37
N ASP A 71 -22.27 -31.39 -7.97
CA ASP A 71 -21.52 -31.90 -6.81
C ASP A 71 -21.36 -30.92 -5.63
N THR A 72 -21.97 -29.74 -5.68
CA THR A 72 -21.77 -28.68 -4.66
C THR A 72 -22.82 -28.62 -3.53
N ALA A 73 -23.61 -29.68 -3.32
CA ALA A 73 -24.64 -29.69 -2.28
C ALA A 73 -24.10 -29.87 -0.84
N ARG A 74 -22.78 -30.01 -0.65
CA ARG A 74 -22.17 -30.18 0.69
C ARG A 74 -21.44 -28.94 1.23
N SER A 75 -21.43 -27.81 0.50
CA SER A 75 -20.64 -26.62 0.86
C SER A 75 -21.46 -25.35 1.16
N THR A 76 -22.79 -25.38 1.07
CA THR A 76 -23.62 -24.19 1.34
C THR A 76 -23.70 -23.82 2.82
N ASP A 77 -23.50 -24.79 3.72
CA ASP A 77 -23.54 -24.56 5.17
C ASP A 77 -22.32 -23.76 5.66
N VAL A 78 -21.13 -24.06 5.11
CA VAL A 78 -19.89 -23.35 5.45
C VAL A 78 -19.98 -21.86 5.07
N ASN A 79 -20.56 -21.54 3.91
CA ASN A 79 -20.69 -20.14 3.48
C ASN A 79 -21.67 -19.33 4.33
N GLN A 80 -22.67 -19.96 4.97
CA GLN A 80 -23.64 -19.25 5.79
C GLN A 80 -23.04 -18.81 7.14
N SER A 81 -22.18 -19.64 7.74
CA SER A 81 -21.45 -19.27 8.96
C SER A 81 -20.50 -18.08 8.76
N VAL A 82 -19.79 -18.05 7.62
CA VAL A 82 -18.87 -16.96 7.27
C VAL A 82 -19.63 -15.64 7.07
N ILE A 83 -20.82 -15.69 6.46
CA ILE A 83 -21.66 -14.48 6.28
C ILE A 83 -22.14 -13.94 7.63
N HIS A 84 -22.51 -14.82 8.57
CA HIS A 84 -22.87 -14.39 9.93
C HIS A 84 -21.68 -13.78 10.67
N GLU A 85 -20.49 -14.37 10.57
CA GLU A 85 -19.28 -13.83 11.20
C GLU A 85 -18.89 -12.46 10.64
N LEU A 86 -18.94 -12.30 9.30
CA LEU A 86 -18.71 -11.01 8.65
C LEU A 86 -19.72 -9.94 9.10
N SER A 87 -20.98 -10.33 9.27
CA SER A 87 -22.04 -9.43 9.78
C SER A 87 -21.76 -8.97 11.22
N ASP A 88 -21.32 -9.89 12.08
CA ASP A 88 -20.99 -9.55 13.46
C ASP A 88 -19.73 -8.68 13.55
N ARG A 89 -18.69 -8.97 12.75
CA ARG A 89 -17.50 -8.11 12.64
C ARG A 89 -17.86 -6.69 12.17
N LEU A 90 -18.78 -6.55 11.22
CA LEU A 90 -19.24 -5.23 10.76
C LEU A 90 -19.94 -4.43 11.87
N LYS A 91 -20.77 -5.07 12.70
CA LYS A 91 -21.41 -4.41 13.85
C LYS A 91 -20.39 -3.94 14.88
N VAL A 92 -19.39 -4.76 15.17
CA VAL A 92 -18.30 -4.40 16.09
C VAL A 92 -17.53 -3.19 15.55
N LEU A 93 -17.15 -3.21 14.28
CA LEU A 93 -16.45 -2.08 13.64
C LEU A 93 -17.29 -0.79 13.64
N GLU A 94 -18.61 -0.90 13.43
CA GLU A 94 -19.51 0.25 13.50
C GLU A 94 -19.60 0.82 14.93
N GLN A 95 -19.62 -0.05 15.93
CA GLN A 95 -19.59 0.34 17.34
C GLN A 95 -18.27 1.03 17.70
N GLU A 96 -17.13 0.48 17.28
CA GLU A 96 -15.82 1.09 17.50
C GLU A 96 -15.72 2.47 16.82
N ARG A 97 -16.18 2.59 15.56
CA ARG A 97 -16.21 3.88 14.85
C ARG A 97 -17.05 4.91 15.61
N ASN A 98 -18.19 4.51 16.15
CA ASN A 98 -19.04 5.39 16.96
C ASN A 98 -18.37 5.76 18.29
N GLN A 99 -17.60 4.86 18.89
CA GLN A 99 -16.85 5.13 20.12
C GLN A 99 -15.70 6.12 19.87
N VAL A 100 -14.92 5.92 18.81
CA VAL A 100 -13.84 6.84 18.41
C VAL A 100 -14.40 8.24 18.14
N LYS A 101 -15.54 8.33 17.44
CA LYS A 101 -16.21 9.62 17.20
C LYS A 101 -16.53 10.36 18.50
N LYS A 102 -17.13 9.67 19.49
CA LYS A 102 -17.41 10.28 20.81
C LYS A 102 -16.16 10.78 21.52
N ARG A 103 -15.03 10.05 21.42
CA ARG A 103 -13.76 10.49 22.03
C ARG A 103 -13.23 11.75 21.35
N LEU A 104 -13.40 11.85 20.03
CA LEU A 104 -12.99 13.01 19.24
C LEU A 104 -13.79 14.26 19.65
N ASP A 105 -15.11 14.12 19.79
CA ASP A 105 -16.00 15.20 20.26
C ASP A 105 -15.60 15.68 21.68
N VAL A 106 -15.20 14.77 22.57
CA VAL A 106 -14.73 15.12 23.94
C VAL A 106 -13.40 15.86 23.92
N VAL A 107 -12.46 15.45 23.06
CA VAL A 107 -11.17 16.12 22.92
C VAL A 107 -11.36 17.52 22.32
N GLU A 108 -12.24 17.66 21.33
CA GLU A 108 -12.58 18.95 20.73
C GLU A 108 -13.17 19.91 21.78
N ALA A 109 -14.15 19.46 22.57
CA ALA A 109 -14.72 20.26 23.66
C ALA A 109 -13.67 20.64 24.72
N SER A 110 -12.71 19.76 25.02
CA SER A 110 -11.61 20.05 25.94
C SER A 110 -10.68 21.15 25.40
N LEU A 111 -10.44 21.14 24.08
CA LEU A 111 -9.64 22.15 23.40
C LEU A 111 -10.35 23.51 23.41
N GLU A 112 -11.67 23.53 23.22
CA GLU A 112 -12.48 24.75 23.36
C GLU A 112 -12.44 25.33 24.78
N GLN A 113 -12.51 24.49 25.83
CA GLN A 113 -12.38 24.93 27.21
C GLN A 113 -11.01 25.57 27.50
N LEU A 114 -9.93 24.96 27.00
CA LEU A 114 -8.57 25.52 27.10
C LEU A 114 -8.48 26.86 26.38
N ARG A 115 -9.06 26.96 25.18
CA ARG A 115 -9.07 28.20 24.40
C ARG A 115 -9.77 29.31 25.16
N GLN A 116 -10.97 29.07 25.70
CA GLN A 116 -11.72 30.03 26.50
C GLN A 116 -10.95 30.49 27.76
N ARG A 117 -10.19 29.60 28.39
CA ARG A 117 -9.34 29.93 29.55
C ARG A 117 -8.15 30.83 29.20
N THR A 118 -7.68 30.76 27.95
CA THR A 118 -6.54 31.54 27.48
C THR A 118 -6.96 32.92 26.94
N THR A 119 -8.25 33.13 26.62
CA THR A 119 -8.77 34.41 26.11
C THR A 119 -9.04 35.46 27.19
N VAL A 120 -8.60 35.25 28.45
CA VAL A 120 -8.64 36.31 29.47
C VAL A 120 -7.59 37.38 29.08
N PRO A 121 -7.98 38.66 28.95
CA PRO A 121 -7.13 39.69 28.34
C PRO A 121 -5.91 39.99 29.21
N GLN A 122 -4.72 39.67 28.67
CA GLN A 122 -3.41 40.08 29.15
C GLN A 122 -3.15 41.58 28.89
N ASN A 123 -4.10 42.45 29.25
CA ASN A 123 -4.03 43.91 29.07
C ASN A 123 -3.73 44.67 30.37
N GLN A 124 -3.37 43.99 31.47
CA GLN A 124 -3.13 44.65 32.77
C GLN A 124 -1.66 44.72 33.23
N PHE A 125 -0.68 44.23 32.45
CA PHE A 125 0.73 44.24 32.87
C PHE A 125 1.70 44.97 31.93
N ARG A 126 1.22 45.82 31.01
CA ARG A 126 2.09 46.57 30.07
C ARG A 126 2.06 48.08 30.27
N GLU A 127 2.03 48.53 31.52
CA GLU A 127 2.09 49.96 31.83
C GLU A 127 2.93 50.24 33.09
N GLN A 128 4.18 49.75 33.13
CA GLN A 128 5.27 50.33 33.94
C GLN A 128 6.60 49.63 33.65
N ALA A 129 7.38 50.19 32.72
CA ALA A 129 8.85 50.27 32.77
C ALA A 129 9.38 50.76 31.42
N VAL A 130 9.14 52.03 31.11
CA VAL A 130 10.03 52.80 30.24
C VAL A 130 10.97 53.56 31.17
N ARG A 131 12.24 53.16 31.25
CA ARG A 131 13.33 54.08 31.59
C ARG A 131 14.66 53.58 31.02
N ASN A 132 14.99 54.17 29.88
CA ASN A 132 16.30 54.53 29.32
C ASN A 132 17.47 53.54 29.42
N GLU A 133 17.98 53.10 28.27
CA GLU A 133 19.37 53.43 27.90
C GLU A 133 19.61 53.28 26.37
N PRO A 134 20.62 54.00 25.82
CA PRO A 134 20.75 54.27 24.39
C PRO A 134 21.67 53.30 23.64
N VAL A 135 21.32 53.11 22.36
CA VAL A 135 22.16 52.99 21.16
C VAL A 135 23.59 52.48 21.36
N GLN A 136 23.89 51.28 20.83
CA GLN A 136 25.15 51.05 20.10
C GLN A 136 24.95 50.19 18.86
N ASP A 137 25.43 50.77 17.77
CA ASP A 137 25.56 50.33 16.39
C ASP A 137 26.89 49.56 16.22
N VAL A 138 26.88 48.27 15.84
CA VAL A 138 28.05 47.61 15.21
C VAL A 138 27.63 46.36 14.39
N THR A 139 27.62 46.52 13.06
CA THR A 139 28.20 45.68 11.98
C THR A 139 28.12 44.13 11.99
N PRO A 140 27.84 43.48 10.84
CA PRO A 140 27.86 42.01 10.68
C PRO A 140 29.29 41.46 10.49
N ARG A 141 29.62 40.36 11.19
CA ARG A 141 30.89 39.64 11.00
C ARG A 141 30.71 38.13 10.90
N THR A 142 30.92 37.63 9.70
CA THR A 142 31.30 36.24 9.37
C THR A 142 32.48 35.80 10.24
N THR A 143 32.38 34.66 10.92
CA THR A 143 33.54 33.82 11.27
C THR A 143 33.10 32.37 11.42
N ALA A 144 33.72 31.51 10.61
CA ALA A 144 33.81 30.09 10.85
C ALA A 144 34.71 29.83 12.06
N THR A 145 34.35 28.89 12.94
CA THR A 145 35.32 28.24 13.83
C THR A 145 34.79 26.87 14.26
N ALA A 146 35.51 25.84 13.84
CA ALA A 146 35.40 24.48 14.34
C ALA A 146 35.95 24.37 15.77
N PRO A 147 35.54 23.35 16.55
CA PRO A 147 36.41 22.76 17.55
C PRO A 147 36.88 21.39 17.07
N THR A 148 38.13 21.35 16.63
CA THR A 148 38.97 20.15 16.57
C THR A 148 39.12 19.62 17.98
N GLN A 149 38.60 18.43 18.27
CA GLN A 149 38.89 17.72 19.51
C GLN A 149 39.99 16.67 19.24
N PRO A 150 41.20 16.85 19.79
CA PRO A 150 42.23 15.82 19.77
C PRO A 150 41.88 14.75 20.80
N GLN A 151 41.58 13.54 20.34
CA GLN A 151 41.42 12.39 21.22
C GLN A 151 42.77 11.65 21.34
N PRO A 152 43.33 11.54 22.56
CA PRO A 152 44.62 10.89 22.79
C PRO A 152 44.50 9.36 22.68
N THR A 153 45.48 8.78 21.99
CA THR A 153 45.85 7.36 22.01
C THR A 153 46.58 7.02 23.31
N PRO A 154 46.19 5.95 24.01
CA PRO A 154 47.10 5.11 24.80
C PRO A 154 47.03 3.65 24.28
N GLU A 155 48.08 3.16 23.65
CA GLU A 155 49.19 2.38 24.26
C GLU A 155 48.83 0.90 24.51
N PRO A 156 49.53 -0.05 23.85
CA PRO A 156 49.33 -1.48 24.03
C PRO A 156 50.13 -2.01 25.22
N ALA A 157 49.47 -2.66 26.17
CA ALA A 157 50.10 -3.37 27.29
C ALA A 157 49.62 -4.83 27.37
N PRO A 158 50.45 -5.74 27.93
CA PRO A 158 50.59 -7.10 27.42
C PRO A 158 49.70 -8.14 28.10
N THR A 159 49.60 -9.25 27.38
CA THR A 159 48.97 -10.54 27.66
C THR A 159 49.15 -11.05 29.10
N PRO A 160 48.05 -11.38 29.80
CA PRO A 160 48.03 -12.38 30.85
C PRO A 160 47.61 -13.73 30.27
N ALA A 161 48.57 -14.66 30.22
CA ALA A 161 48.28 -16.08 30.07
C ALA A 161 47.61 -16.60 31.35
N VAL A 162 46.32 -16.98 31.27
CA VAL A 162 45.63 -17.66 32.37
C VAL A 162 44.76 -18.80 31.83
N SER A 163 45.25 -20.01 32.13
CA SER A 163 44.55 -21.24 32.49
C SER A 163 43.42 -21.75 31.59
N GLN A 164 43.79 -22.78 30.82
CA GLN A 164 42.92 -23.80 30.26
C GLN A 164 42.14 -24.51 31.38
N SER A 165 40.95 -24.02 31.71
CA SER A 165 39.95 -24.78 32.46
C SER A 165 38.96 -25.37 31.46
N GLN A 166 39.09 -26.67 31.22
CA GLN A 166 38.24 -27.49 30.36
C GLN A 166 36.86 -27.69 30.99
N ASN A 167 36.06 -26.64 31.07
CA ASN A 167 34.62 -26.81 31.28
C ASN A 167 34.00 -27.20 29.93
N ARG A 168 33.67 -28.49 29.79
CA ARG A 168 32.77 -29.00 28.75
C ARG A 168 31.37 -28.40 28.97
N THR A 169 31.19 -27.14 28.60
CA THR A 169 29.86 -26.55 28.42
C THR A 169 29.25 -27.23 27.20
N ARG A 170 28.26 -28.08 27.49
CA ARG A 170 27.28 -28.61 26.53
C ARG A 170 26.91 -27.49 25.55
N THR A 171 27.41 -27.59 24.33
CA THR A 171 27.08 -26.69 23.22
C THR A 171 25.57 -26.72 23.04
N ALA A 172 24.86 -25.74 23.61
CA ALA A 172 23.46 -25.52 23.29
C ALA A 172 23.40 -25.23 21.79
N PRO A 173 22.52 -25.89 21.01
CA PRO A 173 22.38 -25.60 19.60
C PRO A 173 22.11 -24.11 19.45
N ALA A 174 22.99 -23.43 18.70
CA ALA A 174 22.86 -22.01 18.43
C ALA A 174 21.48 -21.74 17.81
N PRO A 175 20.81 -20.64 18.20
CA PRO A 175 19.50 -20.29 17.64
C PRO A 175 19.64 -20.13 16.12
N THR A 176 18.99 -21.02 15.37
CA THR A 176 18.98 -21.01 13.91
C THR A 176 18.22 -19.77 13.45
N LEU A 177 18.95 -18.67 13.24
CA LEU A 177 18.45 -17.49 12.56
C LEU A 177 18.27 -17.78 11.04
N PRO A 178 17.40 -17.01 10.37
CA PRO A 178 16.19 -17.57 9.75
C PRO A 178 16.31 -17.97 8.27
N SER A 179 15.38 -18.87 7.89
CA SER A 179 15.05 -19.22 6.51
C SER A 179 14.66 -17.98 5.70
N ARG A 180 15.14 -17.89 4.46
CA ARG A 180 14.74 -16.83 3.52
C ARG A 180 13.25 -16.99 3.20
N LEU A 181 12.55 -15.88 3.15
CA LEU A 181 11.14 -15.82 2.75
C LEU A 181 11.04 -15.17 1.36
N PHE A 182 10.06 -15.61 0.59
CA PHE A 182 9.86 -15.17 -0.79
C PHE A 182 8.43 -14.66 -0.97
N ALA A 183 8.31 -13.53 -1.67
CA ALA A 183 7.05 -12.89 -2.01
C ALA A 183 7.00 -12.54 -3.49
N ARG A 184 5.80 -12.60 -4.07
CA ARG A 184 5.58 -12.20 -5.46
C ARG A 184 5.29 -10.71 -5.61
N THR A 185 4.53 -10.13 -4.70
CA THR A 185 4.16 -8.70 -4.69
C THR A 185 3.94 -8.24 -3.24
N ALA A 186 3.91 -6.94 -3.02
CA ALA A 186 3.37 -6.35 -1.80
C ALA A 186 1.84 -6.47 -1.85
N ASP A 187 1.30 -7.50 -1.21
CA ASP A 187 -0.12 -7.86 -1.29
C ASP A 187 -1.02 -7.00 -0.39
N VAL A 188 -0.42 -6.24 0.54
CA VAL A 188 -1.10 -5.27 1.38
C VAL A 188 -0.48 -3.88 1.18
N PRO A 189 -1.25 -2.79 1.36
CA PRO A 189 -0.73 -1.43 1.20
C PRO A 189 0.48 -1.20 2.11
N GLY A 190 1.63 -0.89 1.50
CA GLY A 190 2.88 -0.65 2.23
C GLY A 190 3.48 -1.87 2.95
N GLY A 191 3.17 -3.11 2.54
CA GLY A 191 3.75 -4.28 3.20
C GLY A 191 3.55 -5.63 2.51
N PHE A 192 3.91 -6.68 3.22
CA PHE A 192 3.71 -8.08 2.84
C PHE A 192 2.93 -8.80 3.95
N SER A 193 1.87 -9.52 3.61
CA SER A 193 1.21 -10.39 4.59
C SER A 193 2.06 -11.63 4.88
N VAL A 194 2.10 -12.08 6.13
CA VAL A 194 2.84 -13.29 6.51
C VAL A 194 2.29 -14.53 5.77
N GLY A 195 0.99 -14.57 5.50
CA GLY A 195 0.33 -15.68 4.80
C GLY A 195 0.65 -15.78 3.30
N SER A 196 1.14 -14.71 2.67
CA SER A 196 1.57 -14.72 1.27
C SER A 196 3.04 -15.13 1.09
N LEU A 197 3.82 -15.16 2.18
CA LEU A 197 5.23 -15.51 2.17
C LEU A 197 5.43 -17.03 2.08
N THR A 198 6.45 -17.43 1.34
CA THR A 198 6.82 -18.84 1.17
C THR A 198 8.30 -19.04 1.46
N GLU A 199 8.67 -20.19 2.02
CA GLU A 199 10.09 -20.52 2.27
C GLU A 199 10.80 -21.07 1.02
N SER A 200 10.02 -21.61 0.08
CA SER A 200 10.52 -22.21 -1.15
C SER A 200 9.95 -21.48 -2.37
N PRO A 201 10.80 -20.98 -3.28
CA PRO A 201 10.33 -20.28 -4.48
C PRO A 201 9.78 -21.29 -5.48
N SER A 202 8.48 -21.62 -5.38
CA SER A 202 7.80 -22.54 -6.30
C SER A 202 7.38 -21.89 -7.63
N ARG A 203 7.41 -20.55 -7.69
CA ARG A 203 7.02 -19.70 -8.82
C ARG A 203 7.98 -18.51 -8.89
N PRO A 204 7.96 -17.71 -9.95
CA PRO A 204 8.75 -16.48 -10.02
C PRO A 204 8.36 -15.52 -8.88
N MET A 205 9.23 -15.41 -7.87
CA MET A 205 9.05 -14.55 -6.70
C MET A 205 9.92 -13.31 -6.84
N VAL A 206 9.30 -12.14 -6.89
CA VAL A 206 9.97 -10.87 -7.16
C VAL A 206 10.79 -10.40 -5.96
N PHE A 207 10.39 -10.73 -4.74
CA PHE A 207 11.03 -10.25 -3.51
C PHE A 207 11.62 -11.39 -2.70
N ILE A 208 12.82 -11.14 -2.17
CA ILE A 208 13.50 -11.99 -1.20
C ILE A 208 13.56 -11.20 0.11
N ILE A 209 13.03 -11.79 1.18
CA ILE A 209 12.98 -11.22 2.52
C ILE A 209 13.91 -12.04 3.41
N THR A 210 14.82 -11.35 4.08
CA THR A 210 15.79 -11.94 5.01
C THR A 210 15.51 -11.40 6.41
N PRO A 211 14.91 -12.19 7.31
CA PRO A 211 14.64 -11.70 8.65
C PRO A 211 15.96 -11.51 9.42
N THR A 212 16.15 -10.33 10.00
CA THR A 212 17.38 -9.94 10.71
C THR A 212 17.20 -9.97 12.22
N ALA A 213 15.96 -9.81 12.69
CA ALA A 213 15.55 -9.94 14.09
C ALA A 213 14.09 -10.47 14.15
N PRO A 214 13.57 -10.88 15.33
CA PRO A 214 12.22 -11.42 15.45
C PRO A 214 11.09 -10.53 14.89
N MET A 215 11.31 -9.21 14.87
CA MET A 215 10.35 -8.23 14.36
C MET A 215 10.91 -7.34 13.25
N GLN A 216 12.09 -7.67 12.71
CA GLN A 216 12.75 -6.87 11.68
C GLN A 216 13.28 -7.77 10.56
N ALA A 217 13.18 -7.29 9.33
CA ALA A 217 13.73 -7.97 8.17
C ALA A 217 14.28 -6.94 7.17
N THR A 218 15.19 -7.38 6.30
CA THR A 218 15.51 -6.65 5.08
C THR A 218 14.88 -7.35 3.89
N PHE A 219 14.65 -6.61 2.82
CA PHE A 219 14.15 -7.20 1.57
C PHE A 219 14.81 -6.58 0.35
N ARG A 220 14.86 -7.37 -0.72
CA ARG A 220 15.42 -6.96 -2.01
C ARG A 220 14.68 -7.63 -3.17
N VAL A 221 14.90 -7.12 -4.37
CA VAL A 221 14.40 -7.76 -5.58
C VAL A 221 15.23 -9.01 -5.89
N SER A 222 14.58 -10.08 -6.32
CA SER A 222 15.20 -11.36 -6.68
C SER A 222 16.12 -11.23 -7.89
N ASP A 223 17.21 -11.99 -7.87
CA ASP A 223 18.17 -12.09 -8.98
C ASP A 223 17.71 -13.05 -10.10
N ASP A 224 16.63 -13.80 -9.85
CA ASP A 224 16.08 -14.80 -10.78
C ASP A 224 15.56 -14.13 -12.07
N PRO A 225 16.05 -14.53 -13.27
CA PRO A 225 15.65 -13.91 -14.53
C PRO A 225 14.14 -14.03 -14.81
N GLU A 226 13.48 -15.11 -14.38
CA GLU A 226 12.04 -15.24 -14.59
C GLU A 226 11.25 -14.25 -13.73
N ALA A 227 11.62 -14.12 -12.45
CA ALA A 227 11.06 -13.13 -11.54
C ALA A 227 11.32 -11.69 -12.01
N GLN A 228 12.51 -11.38 -12.52
CA GLN A 228 12.83 -10.07 -13.05
C GLN A 228 12.04 -9.74 -14.31
N ARG A 229 11.91 -10.69 -15.25
CA ARG A 229 11.07 -10.52 -16.44
C ARG A 229 9.61 -10.25 -16.06
N LEU A 230 9.11 -10.93 -15.04
CA LEU A 230 7.76 -10.69 -14.52
C LEU A 230 7.63 -9.26 -13.97
N ALA A 231 8.57 -8.82 -13.12
CA ALA A 231 8.55 -7.47 -12.56
C ALA A 231 8.68 -6.38 -13.64
N LEU A 232 9.48 -6.61 -14.68
CA LEU A 232 9.66 -5.68 -15.80
C LEU A 232 8.47 -5.65 -16.77
N SER A 233 7.63 -6.69 -16.78
CA SER A 233 6.42 -6.70 -17.62
C SER A 233 5.35 -5.70 -17.15
N ASP A 234 5.29 -5.46 -15.83
CA ASP A 234 4.44 -4.43 -15.22
C ASP A 234 5.11 -3.82 -13.98
N PRO A 235 6.07 -2.89 -14.17
CA PRO A 235 6.85 -2.31 -13.08
C PRO A 235 5.99 -1.60 -12.04
N TYR A 236 4.89 -0.99 -12.47
CA TYR A 236 4.02 -0.24 -11.57
C TYR A 236 3.30 -1.18 -10.60
N SER A 237 2.79 -2.31 -11.07
CA SER A 237 2.09 -3.27 -10.20
C SER A 237 3.02 -4.05 -9.27
N TYR A 238 4.25 -4.35 -9.70
CA TYR A 238 5.16 -5.19 -8.91
C TYR A 238 6.15 -4.41 -8.05
N LEU A 239 6.60 -3.22 -8.47
CA LEU A 239 7.73 -2.52 -7.84
C LEU A 239 7.32 -1.24 -7.12
N SER A 240 6.26 -0.53 -7.54
CA SER A 240 5.96 0.83 -7.02
C SER A 240 5.69 0.89 -5.51
N GLU A 241 5.07 -0.15 -4.95
CA GLU A 241 4.73 -0.22 -3.53
C GLU A 241 5.97 -0.43 -2.65
N ALA A 242 6.91 -1.26 -3.10
CA ALA A 242 8.04 -1.72 -2.27
C ALA A 242 9.40 -1.13 -2.64
N CYS A 243 9.55 -0.60 -3.85
CA CYS A 243 10.81 -0.09 -4.37
C CYS A 243 10.71 1.39 -4.74
N GLN A 244 11.87 2.04 -4.70
CA GLN A 244 12.10 3.37 -5.24
C GLN A 244 13.09 3.27 -6.40
N TYR A 245 12.73 3.88 -7.52
CA TYR A 245 13.56 3.96 -8.72
C TYR A 245 13.32 5.29 -9.41
N THR A 246 14.38 5.85 -10.02
CA THR A 246 14.34 7.15 -10.69
C THR A 246 14.32 7.03 -12.21
N SER A 247 14.92 5.97 -12.75
CA SER A 247 14.96 5.71 -14.19
C SER A 247 13.80 4.83 -14.65
N ARG A 248 13.39 5.03 -15.91
CA ARG A 248 12.39 4.19 -16.56
C ARG A 248 13.07 2.86 -17.00
N PRO A 249 12.43 1.70 -16.83
CA PRO A 249 12.98 0.44 -17.33
C PRO A 249 13.13 0.48 -18.85
N GLU A 250 14.31 0.13 -19.33
CA GLU A 250 14.59 -0.04 -20.75
C GLU A 250 14.24 -1.47 -21.20
N PRO A 251 13.93 -1.68 -22.50
CA PRO A 251 13.78 -3.02 -23.04
C PRO A 251 15.04 -3.85 -22.79
N ASN A 252 14.88 -5.07 -22.30
CA ASN A 252 15.97 -6.00 -21.93
C ASN A 252 16.87 -5.54 -20.76
N SER A 253 16.47 -4.52 -20.01
CA SER A 253 17.18 -4.16 -18.78
C SER A 253 17.05 -5.26 -17.70
N ARG A 254 18.01 -5.29 -16.78
CA ARG A 254 18.06 -6.11 -15.57
C ARG A 254 17.80 -5.21 -14.35
N ILE A 255 17.10 -5.75 -13.35
CA ILE A 255 16.91 -5.04 -12.08
C ILE A 255 18.11 -5.33 -11.17
N VAL A 256 18.75 -4.29 -10.67
CA VAL A 256 19.81 -4.36 -9.67
C VAL A 256 19.35 -3.64 -8.41
N THR A 257 19.41 -4.31 -7.26
CA THR A 257 19.13 -3.68 -5.98
C THR A 257 20.36 -2.90 -5.53
N VAL A 258 20.24 -1.58 -5.44
CA VAL A 258 21.30 -0.67 -4.97
C VAL A 258 21.29 -0.63 -3.43
N LEU A 259 20.11 -0.53 -2.82
CA LEU A 259 19.93 -0.52 -1.38
C LEU A 259 18.77 -1.44 -0.98
N GLU A 260 19.02 -2.35 -0.03
CA GLU A 260 17.96 -3.21 0.51
C GLU A 260 16.95 -2.39 1.31
N GLY A 261 15.67 -2.75 1.19
CA GLY A 261 14.60 -2.16 1.99
C GLY A 261 14.53 -2.77 3.39
N ARG A 262 13.78 -2.12 4.29
CA ARG A 262 13.59 -2.56 5.68
C ARG A 262 12.12 -2.79 5.99
N LEU A 263 11.86 -3.88 6.70
CA LEU A 263 10.54 -4.30 7.17
C LEU A 263 10.49 -4.32 8.70
N SER A 264 9.31 -4.04 9.23
CA SER A 264 8.96 -4.24 10.64
C SER A 264 7.71 -5.10 10.72
N LEU A 265 7.74 -6.16 11.53
CA LEU A 265 6.57 -7.01 11.76
C LEU A 265 5.58 -6.32 12.70
N GLN A 266 4.35 -6.14 12.25
CA GLN A 266 3.24 -5.60 13.04
C GLN A 266 2.03 -6.54 12.93
N GLY A 267 1.85 -7.40 13.93
CA GLY A 267 0.86 -8.48 13.86
C GLY A 267 1.23 -9.51 12.79
N GLU A 268 0.36 -9.69 11.79
CA GLU A 268 0.54 -10.64 10.68
C GLU A 268 1.01 -9.96 9.38
N ILE A 269 1.51 -8.72 9.47
CA ILE A 269 1.94 -7.92 8.33
C ILE A 269 3.38 -7.44 8.53
N TRP A 270 4.22 -7.67 7.54
CA TRP A 270 5.53 -7.04 7.40
C TRP A 270 5.37 -5.67 6.75
N VAL A 271 5.40 -4.62 7.55
CA VAL A 271 5.24 -3.23 7.10
C VAL A 271 6.58 -2.71 6.57
N ILE A 272 6.57 -2.10 5.38
CA ILE A 272 7.73 -1.47 4.76
C ILE A 272 8.03 -0.16 5.49
N VAL A 273 9.09 -0.15 6.29
CA VAL A 273 9.61 1.03 6.97
C VAL A 273 10.48 1.85 6.02
N GLN A 274 11.22 1.16 5.15
CA GLN A 274 12.09 1.76 4.15
C GLN A 274 11.98 0.99 2.83
N LYS A 275 11.63 1.67 1.74
CA LYS A 275 11.59 1.07 0.40
C LYS A 275 13.00 0.68 -0.06
N ALA A 276 13.10 -0.38 -0.85
CA ALA A 276 14.36 -0.78 -1.48
C ALA A 276 14.69 0.19 -2.63
N GLU A 277 15.95 0.57 -2.79
CA GLU A 277 16.40 1.38 -3.93
C GLU A 277 16.91 0.45 -5.03
N ILE A 278 16.38 0.62 -6.25
CA ILE A 278 16.74 -0.21 -7.39
C ILE A 278 17.14 0.65 -8.60
N SER A 279 17.99 0.08 -9.45
CA SER A 279 18.40 0.64 -10.72
C SER A 279 18.18 -0.37 -11.84
N PHE A 280 17.91 0.12 -13.05
CA PHE A 280 17.82 -0.69 -14.26
C PHE A 280 19.15 -0.61 -15.03
N THR A 281 19.75 -1.76 -15.34
CA THR A 281 21.02 -1.86 -16.10
C THR A 281 20.82 -2.70 -17.36
N ALA A 282 21.26 -2.23 -18.52
CA ALA A 282 21.23 -3.00 -19.77
C ALA A 282 22.28 -4.12 -19.82
#